data_AF-A0A8D2IU67-F1
#
_entry.id   AF-A0A8D2IU67-F1
#
_cell.length_a   1.000
_cell.length_b   1.000
_cell.length_c   1.000
_cell.angle_alpha   90.00
_cell.angle_beta   90.00
_cell.angle_gamma   90.00
#
_symmetry.space_group_name_H-M   'P 1'
#
loop_
_entity.id
_entity.type
_entity.pdbx_description
1 polymer ?
#
loop_
_entity_poly.entity_id
_entity_poly.type
_entity_poly.pdbx_seq_one_letter_code
_entity_poly.pdbx_strand_id
1 'polypeptide(L)'
;MEEAATLRTTNGYQLGDAMYIQAAVDTNNHMPLRLFVDRCVATLSPGRQSTPLYPIIDYKGCLVDGKSDSNSTFVSPRPKDDVLQFTVDTFRFAEDPGDLIYITCHLKVSAAGQTPDPENKACSFSKATNRWTPVEGTQDICACCETGNCDLPDQSRSVNTWDRWLTGRRLGRDAAAKQGVFSFLQAPGTLVGLILIAIAVILALITLGILYYRKRRSGSY
;
A
#
# COMPACT_ATOMS: atom_id res chain seq x y z
N MET A 1 26.05 -12.19 -13.31
CA MET A 1 26.49 -11.71 -11.99
C MET A 1 25.28 -11.76 -11.11
N GLU A 2 25.20 -12.76 -10.24
CA GLU A 2 24.14 -12.89 -9.24
C GLU A 2 24.45 -11.89 -8.13
N GLU A 3 23.71 -10.78 -8.10
CA GLU A 3 23.78 -9.86 -6.98
C GLU A 3 23.07 -10.53 -5.81
N ALA A 4 23.83 -11.24 -4.99
CA ALA A 4 23.33 -11.78 -3.74
C ALA A 4 22.87 -10.60 -2.87
N ALA A 5 21.55 -10.40 -2.78
CA ALA A 5 20.96 -9.44 -1.87
C ALA A 5 21.47 -9.77 -0.46
N THR A 6 22.32 -8.90 0.07
CA THR A 6 22.88 -9.08 1.41
C THR A 6 21.78 -8.84 2.42
N LEU A 7 21.60 -9.77 3.37
CA LEU A 7 20.66 -9.60 4.47
C LEU A 7 20.97 -8.26 5.17
N ARG A 8 19.97 -7.39 5.34
CA ARG A 8 20.19 -6.12 6.05
C ARG A 8 20.64 -6.44 7.47
N THR A 9 21.80 -5.92 7.86
CA THR A 9 22.43 -6.16 9.17
C THR A 9 21.84 -5.27 10.28
N THR A 10 20.99 -4.31 9.93
CA THR A 10 20.38 -3.36 10.87
C THR A 10 18.87 -3.51 10.86
N ASN A 11 18.27 -3.67 12.03
CA ASN A 11 16.81 -3.80 12.22
C ASN A 11 16.08 -2.44 12.29
N GLY A 12 16.77 -1.34 12.00
CA GLY A 12 16.18 0.01 12.01
C GLY A 12 15.61 0.39 10.65
N TYR A 13 14.35 0.82 10.64
CA TYR A 13 13.67 1.35 9.46
C TYR A 13 13.14 2.75 9.76
N GLN A 14 13.11 3.62 8.74
CA GLN A 14 12.44 4.91 8.82
C GLN A 14 11.10 4.85 8.07
N LEU A 15 10.13 5.67 8.50
CA LEU A 15 8.89 5.83 7.74
C LEU A 15 9.23 6.34 6.33
N GLY A 16 8.70 5.66 5.31
CA GLY A 16 9.04 5.90 3.91
C GLY A 16 10.01 4.88 3.30
N ASP A 17 10.73 4.11 4.14
CA ASP A 17 11.51 2.96 3.68
C ASP A 17 10.60 1.82 3.23
N ALA A 18 11.13 0.90 2.41
CA ALA A 18 10.51 -0.39 2.11
C ALA A 18 11.24 -1.53 2.84
N MET A 19 10.49 -2.40 3.52
CA MET A 19 10.97 -3.66 4.06
C MET A 19 10.96 -4.71 2.94
N TYR A 20 12.14 -5.21 2.57
CA TYR A 20 12.29 -6.30 1.61
C TYR A 20 12.29 -7.63 2.36
N ILE A 21 11.22 -8.40 2.22
CA ILE A 21 11.01 -9.65 2.94
C ILE A 21 11.14 -10.82 1.95
N GLN A 22 11.96 -11.80 2.33
CA GLN A 22 12.12 -13.05 1.61
C GLN A 22 11.63 -14.21 2.46
N ALA A 23 10.68 -14.97 1.92
CA ALA A 23 10.32 -16.29 2.41
C ALA A 23 11.02 -17.34 1.54
N ALA A 24 11.58 -18.36 2.18
CA ALA A 24 12.22 -19.49 1.53
C ALA A 24 11.94 -20.76 2.34
N VAL A 25 11.85 -21.90 1.66
CA VAL A 25 11.76 -23.23 2.28
C VAL A 25 12.96 -24.05 1.84
N ASP A 26 13.57 -24.78 2.77
CA ASP A 26 14.61 -25.74 2.41
C ASP A 26 13.96 -26.94 1.71
N THR A 27 14.35 -27.17 0.46
CA THR A 27 13.83 -28.24 -0.40
C THR A 27 14.71 -29.49 -0.43
N ASN A 28 15.76 -29.56 0.41
CA ASN A 28 16.61 -30.73 0.53
C ASN A 28 15.79 -32.02 0.77
N ASN A 29 16.02 -33.05 -0.04
CA ASN A 29 15.33 -34.35 0.00
C ASN A 29 13.80 -34.34 -0.23
N HIS A 30 13.26 -33.27 -0.82
CA HIS A 30 11.87 -33.20 -1.23
C HIS A 30 11.73 -33.08 -2.76
N MET A 31 10.57 -33.46 -3.29
CA MET A 31 10.21 -33.15 -4.68
C MET A 31 10.19 -31.62 -4.89
N PRO A 32 10.36 -31.09 -6.12
CA PRO A 32 10.32 -29.66 -6.36
C PRO A 32 9.05 -29.01 -5.80
N LEU A 33 9.21 -28.03 -4.90
CA LEU A 33 8.12 -27.32 -4.23
C LEU A 33 8.03 -25.88 -4.72
N ARG A 34 6.81 -25.35 -4.77
CA ARG A 34 6.54 -23.92 -4.92
C ARG A 34 6.04 -23.33 -3.61
N LEU A 35 6.68 -22.26 -3.16
CA LEU A 35 6.35 -21.57 -1.92
C LEU A 35 5.27 -20.51 -2.13
N PHE A 36 4.32 -20.43 -1.20
CA PHE A 36 3.36 -19.35 -1.09
C PHE A 36 3.30 -18.80 0.33
N VAL A 37 2.95 -17.53 0.43
CA VAL A 37 2.66 -16.85 1.70
C VAL A 37 1.15 -16.70 1.78
N ASP A 38 0.52 -17.47 2.66
CA ASP A 38 -0.92 -17.53 2.78
C ASP A 38 -1.49 -16.28 3.47
N ARG A 39 -0.80 -15.87 4.55
CA ARG A 39 -1.17 -14.73 5.39
C ARG A 39 0.08 -14.15 6.06
N CYS A 40 0.13 -12.84 6.24
CA CYS A 40 1.09 -12.14 7.10
C CYS A 40 0.36 -11.08 7.90
N VAL A 41 0.61 -11.03 9.20
CA VAL A 41 0.01 -10.06 10.12
C VAL A 41 1.12 -9.36 10.90
N ALA A 42 1.05 -8.04 10.98
CA ALA A 42 1.87 -7.26 11.88
C ALA A 42 1.17 -7.04 13.24
N THR A 43 1.97 -7.07 14.30
CA THR A 43 1.55 -6.92 15.70
C THR A 43 2.58 -6.17 16.53
N LEU A 44 2.19 -5.69 17.72
CA LEU A 44 3.12 -5.08 18.70
C LEU A 44 3.90 -6.11 19.53
N SER A 45 3.52 -7.38 19.48
CA SER A 45 4.20 -8.45 20.20
C SER A 45 4.19 -9.74 19.36
N PRO A 46 5.10 -10.69 19.60
CA PRO A 46 5.16 -11.94 18.84
C PRO A 46 3.97 -12.91 19.11
N GLY A 47 3.08 -12.59 20.06
CA GLY A 47 1.94 -13.44 20.39
C GLY A 47 0.85 -13.45 19.30
N ARG A 48 0.34 -14.63 18.94
CA ARG A 48 -0.72 -14.79 17.90
C ARG A 48 -2.05 -14.09 18.19
N GLN A 49 -2.26 -13.62 19.42
CA GLN A 49 -3.49 -12.94 19.86
C GLN A 49 -3.24 -11.48 20.31
N SER A 50 -2.08 -10.91 20.00
CA SER A 50 -1.83 -9.53 20.41
C SER A 50 -2.59 -8.55 19.54
N THR A 51 -3.20 -7.56 20.18
CA THR A 51 -3.84 -6.42 19.55
C THR A 51 -2.91 -5.21 19.62
N PRO A 52 -2.85 -4.35 18.58
CA PRO A 52 -3.55 -4.41 17.30
C PRO A 52 -3.03 -5.48 16.33
N LEU A 53 -3.87 -5.87 15.37
CA LEU A 53 -3.56 -6.77 14.26
C LEU A 53 -3.66 -5.98 12.95
N TYR A 54 -2.59 -5.95 12.16
CA TYR A 54 -2.59 -5.32 10.84
C TYR A 54 -2.29 -6.36 9.74
N PRO A 55 -3.29 -6.71 8.89
CA PRO A 55 -3.09 -7.68 7.82
C PRO A 55 -2.27 -7.06 6.68
N ILE A 56 -1.11 -7.66 6.38
CA ILE A 56 -0.26 -7.29 5.24
C ILE A 56 -0.65 -8.14 4.02
N ILE A 57 -0.73 -9.45 4.25
CA ILE A 57 -1.18 -10.46 3.28
C ILE A 57 -2.34 -11.19 3.95
N ASP A 58 -3.46 -11.33 3.25
CA ASP A 58 -4.63 -12.10 3.69
C ASP A 58 -5.29 -12.80 2.49
N TYR A 59 -6.39 -13.51 2.72
CA TYR A 59 -7.18 -14.15 1.66
C TYR A 59 -6.35 -15.07 0.75
N LYS A 60 -5.49 -15.89 1.37
CA LYS A 60 -4.68 -16.92 0.72
C LYS A 60 -3.73 -16.33 -0.32
N GLY A 61 -2.96 -15.32 0.07
CA GLY A 61 -1.90 -14.72 -0.75
C GLY A 61 -2.27 -13.40 -1.46
N CYS A 62 -3.31 -12.69 -1.05
CA CYS A 62 -3.60 -11.34 -1.52
C CYS A 62 -2.83 -10.32 -0.65
N LEU A 63 -1.88 -9.57 -1.24
CA LEU A 63 -1.13 -8.51 -0.55
C LEU A 63 -2.01 -7.26 -0.39
N VAL A 64 -2.91 -7.29 0.59
CA VAL A 64 -3.94 -6.28 0.86
C VAL A 64 -3.38 -4.93 1.28
N ASP A 65 -2.16 -4.91 1.84
CA ASP A 65 -1.48 -3.65 2.17
C ASP A 65 -1.33 -2.76 0.92
N GLY A 66 -0.86 -3.32 -0.20
CA GLY A 66 -0.64 -2.58 -1.46
C GLY A 66 -1.90 -1.96 -2.09
N LYS A 67 -3.10 -2.43 -1.71
CA LYS A 67 -4.37 -1.82 -2.12
C LYS A 67 -4.71 -0.56 -1.31
N SER A 68 -4.17 -0.43 -0.11
CA SER A 68 -4.37 0.71 0.80
C SER A 68 -3.42 1.86 0.42
N ASP A 69 -2.96 2.66 1.38
CA ASP A 69 -2.07 3.81 1.14
C ASP A 69 -0.58 3.46 0.95
N SER A 70 -0.22 2.18 0.79
CA SER A 70 1.16 1.73 0.58
C SER A 70 1.45 1.31 -0.87
N ASN A 71 2.73 1.11 -1.20
CA ASN A 71 3.18 0.54 -2.47
C ASN A 71 3.71 -0.89 -2.32
N SER A 72 3.25 -1.59 -1.28
CA SER A 72 3.67 -2.96 -0.98
C SER A 72 3.26 -3.91 -2.11
N THR A 73 4.19 -4.75 -2.58
CA THR A 73 3.98 -5.63 -3.74
C THR A 73 4.82 -6.90 -3.64
N PHE A 74 4.36 -8.00 -4.21
CA PHE A 74 5.24 -9.13 -4.50
C PHE A 74 6.24 -8.75 -5.60
N VAL A 75 7.46 -9.28 -5.49
CA VAL A 75 8.49 -9.17 -6.52
C VAL A 75 8.22 -10.25 -7.57
N SER A 76 8.14 -9.84 -8.84
CA SER A 76 7.94 -10.73 -9.98
C SER A 76 8.96 -10.42 -11.08
N PRO A 77 9.54 -11.43 -11.76
CA PRO A 77 9.34 -12.88 -11.53
C PRO A 77 10.04 -13.38 -10.26
N ARG A 78 9.71 -14.62 -9.84
CA ARG A 78 10.38 -15.27 -8.71
C ARG A 78 11.84 -15.59 -9.03
N PRO A 79 12.74 -15.55 -8.03
CA PRO A 79 14.09 -16.08 -8.18
C PRO A 79 14.12 -17.60 -8.35
N LYS A 80 13.32 -18.33 -7.55
CA LYS A 80 13.16 -19.79 -7.56
C LYS A 80 11.75 -20.17 -7.13
N ASP A 81 11.29 -21.38 -7.45
CA ASP A 81 9.94 -21.84 -7.07
C ASP A 81 9.74 -21.86 -5.54
N ASP A 82 10.77 -22.23 -4.79
CA ASP A 82 10.79 -22.31 -3.32
C ASP A 82 11.11 -20.98 -2.62
N VAL A 83 11.20 -19.88 -3.37
CA VAL A 83 11.46 -18.54 -2.85
C VAL A 83 10.33 -17.58 -3.26
N LEU A 84 9.86 -16.78 -2.32
CA LEU A 84 8.90 -15.69 -2.56
C LEU A 84 9.39 -14.41 -1.89
N GLN A 85 9.49 -13.35 -2.67
CA GLN A 85 9.92 -12.04 -2.20
C GLN A 85 8.77 -11.04 -2.32
N PHE A 86 8.65 -10.16 -1.32
CA PHE A 86 7.69 -9.06 -1.34
C PHE A 86 8.23 -7.86 -0.57
N THR A 87 7.73 -6.69 -0.93
CA THR A 87 8.00 -5.43 -0.24
C THR A 87 6.80 -5.03 0.60
N VAL A 88 7.10 -4.45 1.77
CA VAL A 88 6.11 -3.82 2.63
C VAL A 88 6.62 -2.43 2.94
N ASP A 89 5.87 -1.37 2.58
CA ASP A 89 6.24 -0.01 2.99
C ASP A 89 6.28 0.02 4.53
N THR A 90 7.29 0.67 5.10
CA THR A 90 7.49 0.75 6.56
C THR A 90 6.34 1.52 7.20
N PHE A 91 5.96 1.11 8.41
CA PHE A 91 4.93 1.78 9.20
C PHE A 91 5.10 1.54 10.69
N ARG A 92 4.33 2.29 11.46
CA ARG A 92 4.12 2.08 12.89
C ARG A 92 2.63 2.01 13.20
N PHE A 93 2.30 1.43 14.34
CA PHE A 93 0.96 1.54 14.89
C PHE A 93 0.80 2.93 15.53
N ALA A 94 -0.32 3.58 15.27
CA ALA A 94 -0.66 4.82 15.98
C ALA A 94 -0.74 4.55 17.49
N GLU A 95 -0.32 5.53 18.28
CA GLU A 95 -0.38 5.51 19.76
C GLU A 95 0.52 4.46 20.44
N ASP A 96 1.37 3.75 19.70
CA ASP A 96 2.42 2.89 20.28
C ASP A 96 3.75 3.66 20.41
N PRO A 97 4.33 3.77 21.63
CA PRO A 97 5.63 4.41 21.84
C PRO A 97 6.83 3.49 21.56
N GLY A 98 6.60 2.20 21.27
CA GLY A 98 7.64 1.19 21.16
C GLY A 98 8.40 1.19 19.83
N ASP A 99 7.85 1.83 18.78
CA ASP A 99 8.40 1.89 17.41
C ASP A 99 8.89 0.52 16.89
N LEU A 100 8.25 -0.57 17.34
CA LEU A 100 8.61 -1.94 17.04
C LEU A 100 7.37 -2.72 16.57
N ILE A 101 7.53 -3.43 15.46
CA ILE A 101 6.50 -4.34 14.95
C ILE A 101 7.06 -5.74 14.76
N TYR A 102 6.21 -6.73 14.96
CA TYR A 102 6.47 -8.13 14.67
C TYR A 102 5.62 -8.54 13.48
N ILE A 103 6.22 -9.18 12.47
CA ILE A 103 5.50 -9.71 11.32
C ILE A 103 5.51 -11.23 11.43
N THR A 104 4.33 -11.83 11.56
CA THR A 104 4.16 -13.29 11.58
C THR A 104 3.46 -13.74 10.31
N CYS A 105 4.06 -14.69 9.60
CA CYS A 105 3.54 -15.21 8.34
C CYS A 105 3.20 -16.71 8.44
N HIS A 106 2.16 -17.10 7.72
CA HIS A 106 1.80 -18.50 7.48
C HIS A 106 2.24 -18.87 6.06
N LEU A 107 3.23 -19.77 5.98
CA LEU A 107 3.82 -20.23 4.72
C LEU A 107 3.17 -21.57 4.34
N LYS A 108 3.01 -21.80 3.04
CA LYS A 108 2.51 -23.08 2.49
C LYS A 108 3.26 -23.44 1.22
N VAL A 109 3.17 -24.69 0.81
CA VAL A 109 3.85 -25.21 -0.38
C VAL A 109 2.91 -26.06 -1.24
N SER A 110 3.13 -26.04 -2.56
CA SER A 110 2.55 -27.00 -3.50
C SER A 110 3.67 -27.68 -4.30
N ALA A 111 3.33 -28.69 -5.12
CA ALA A 111 4.27 -29.19 -6.11
C ALA A 111 4.60 -28.09 -7.13
N ALA A 112 5.86 -27.93 -7.53
CA ALA A 112 6.29 -26.87 -8.44
C ALA A 112 5.61 -26.91 -9.82
N GLY A 113 5.27 -28.12 -10.29
CA GLY A 113 4.54 -28.33 -11.55
C GLY A 113 3.04 -28.05 -11.48
N GLN A 114 2.48 -27.80 -10.28
CA GLN A 114 1.06 -27.48 -10.13
C GLN A 114 0.78 -26.07 -10.65
N THR A 115 -0.27 -25.92 -11.45
CA THR A 115 -0.78 -24.62 -11.88
C THR A 115 -1.31 -23.84 -10.67
N PRO A 116 -0.90 -22.57 -10.47
CA PRO A 116 -1.47 -21.72 -9.43
C PRO A 116 -2.99 -21.62 -9.53
N ASP A 117 -3.65 -21.54 -8.38
CA ASP A 117 -5.11 -21.57 -8.25
C ASP A 117 -5.58 -20.54 -7.21
N PRO A 118 -6.89 -20.30 -7.04
CA PRO A 118 -7.40 -19.36 -6.03
C PRO A 118 -6.99 -19.70 -4.59
N GLU A 119 -6.62 -20.95 -4.30
CA GLU A 119 -6.12 -21.38 -3.00
C GLU A 119 -4.61 -21.21 -2.88
N ASN A 120 -3.83 -21.21 -3.96
CA ASN A 120 -2.36 -21.18 -4.00
C ASN A 120 -1.88 -20.13 -5.00
N LYS A 121 -1.78 -18.88 -4.52
CA LYS A 121 -1.44 -17.70 -5.33
C LYS A 121 -0.61 -16.69 -4.54
N ALA A 122 -0.02 -15.74 -5.27
CA ALA A 122 0.59 -14.54 -4.73
C ALA A 122 0.14 -13.36 -5.59
N CYS A 123 -0.74 -12.51 -5.06
CA CYS A 123 -1.42 -11.45 -5.80
C CYS A 123 -1.04 -10.08 -5.26
N SER A 124 -0.64 -9.18 -6.14
CA SER A 124 -0.36 -7.77 -5.84
C SER A 124 -1.42 -6.88 -6.46
N PHE A 125 -1.79 -5.80 -5.79
CA PHE A 125 -2.67 -4.79 -6.35
C PHE A 125 -1.86 -3.71 -7.07
N SER A 126 -2.10 -3.52 -8.36
CA SER A 126 -1.51 -2.43 -9.13
C SER A 126 -2.43 -1.22 -9.09
N LYS A 127 -2.00 -0.14 -8.43
CA LYS A 127 -2.71 1.15 -8.43
C LYS A 127 -2.77 1.78 -9.82
N ALA A 128 -1.76 1.54 -10.66
CA ALA A 128 -1.70 2.09 -12.01
C ALA A 128 -2.78 1.52 -12.94
N THR A 129 -3.08 0.22 -12.80
CA THR A 129 -4.10 -0.46 -13.61
C THR A 129 -5.39 -0.72 -12.85
N ASN A 130 -5.44 -0.37 -11.56
CA ASN A 130 -6.54 -0.63 -10.63
C ASN A 130 -6.98 -2.11 -10.64
N ARG A 131 -6.02 -3.02 -10.65
CA ARG A 131 -6.26 -4.47 -10.81
C ARG A 131 -5.30 -5.29 -9.96
N TRP A 132 -5.78 -6.45 -9.52
CA TRP A 132 -4.95 -7.49 -8.96
C TRP A 132 -4.22 -8.26 -10.06
N THR A 133 -2.94 -8.54 -9.83
CA THR A 133 -2.07 -9.29 -10.74
C THR A 133 -1.32 -10.36 -9.96
N PRO A 134 -1.34 -11.62 -10.43
CA PRO A 134 -0.57 -12.68 -9.80
C PRO A 134 0.92 -12.55 -10.13
N VAL A 135 1.78 -13.11 -9.28
CA VAL A 135 3.20 -13.33 -9.61
C VAL A 135 3.32 -14.34 -10.76
N GLU A 136 2.54 -15.43 -10.71
CA GLU A 136 2.39 -16.43 -11.76
C GLU A 136 0.98 -17.01 -11.82
N GLY A 137 0.61 -17.58 -12.97
CA GLY A 137 -0.73 -18.12 -13.22
C GLY A 137 -1.61 -17.16 -14.03
N THR A 138 -2.88 -17.50 -14.14
CA THR A 138 -3.85 -16.71 -14.90
C THR A 138 -4.39 -15.55 -14.07
N GLN A 139 -4.82 -14.47 -14.72
CA GLN A 139 -5.22 -13.24 -14.02
C GLN A 139 -6.45 -13.42 -13.11
N ASP A 140 -7.34 -14.36 -13.44
CA ASP A 140 -8.59 -14.64 -12.74
C ASP A 140 -8.41 -15.26 -11.36
N ILE A 141 -7.26 -15.91 -11.07
CA ILE A 141 -7.02 -16.49 -9.73
C ILE A 141 -7.00 -15.43 -8.62
N CYS A 142 -6.71 -14.17 -8.98
CA CYS A 142 -6.70 -13.04 -8.05
C CYS A 142 -8.05 -12.31 -7.96
N ALA A 143 -9.09 -12.72 -8.69
CA ALA A 143 -10.39 -12.03 -8.67
C ALA A 143 -11.01 -12.01 -7.27
N CYS A 144 -10.83 -13.07 -6.48
CA CYS A 144 -11.34 -13.18 -5.11
C CYS A 144 -10.66 -12.22 -4.11
N CYS A 145 -9.49 -11.66 -4.46
CA CYS A 145 -8.84 -10.63 -3.64
C CYS A 145 -9.63 -9.32 -3.61
N GLU A 146 -10.45 -9.06 -4.65
CA GLU A 146 -11.28 -7.86 -4.71
C GLU A 146 -12.48 -7.97 -3.78
N THR A 147 -13.07 -9.16 -3.67
CA THR A 147 -14.22 -9.45 -2.79
C THR A 147 -13.82 -9.69 -1.35
N GLY A 148 -12.53 -9.93 -1.07
CA GLY A 148 -12.06 -10.29 0.26
C GLY A 148 -12.59 -11.65 0.71
N ASN A 149 -12.84 -12.56 -0.23
CA ASN A 149 -13.27 -13.92 0.10
C ASN A 149 -12.75 -14.89 -0.96
N CYS A 150 -11.68 -15.61 -0.61
CA CYS A 150 -11.06 -16.66 -1.43
C CYS A 150 -11.32 -18.05 -0.85
N ASP A 151 -12.40 -18.23 -0.08
CA ASP A 151 -12.82 -19.56 0.38
C ASP A 151 -13.73 -20.20 -0.67
N LEU A 152 -13.53 -21.51 -0.90
CA LEU A 152 -14.42 -22.29 -1.76
C LEU A 152 -15.84 -22.35 -1.15
N PRO A 153 -16.91 -22.37 -1.96
CA PRO A 153 -18.30 -22.34 -1.48
C PRO A 153 -18.64 -23.43 -0.44
N ASP A 154 -17.97 -24.59 -0.50
CA ASP A 154 -18.20 -25.75 0.37
C ASP A 154 -17.50 -25.65 1.75
N GLN A 155 -16.58 -24.69 1.93
CA GLN A 155 -15.89 -24.42 3.20
C GLN A 155 -16.55 -23.31 4.05
N SER A 156 -17.67 -22.74 3.58
CA SER A 156 -18.37 -21.61 4.23
C SER A 156 -18.97 -21.90 5.62
N ARG A 157 -18.84 -23.14 6.14
CA ARG A 157 -19.23 -23.48 7.52
C ARG A 157 -18.17 -23.17 8.56
N SER A 158 -16.95 -22.79 8.16
CA SER A 158 -16.03 -22.09 9.05
C SER A 158 -16.47 -20.64 9.13
N VAL A 159 -17.26 -20.30 10.15
CA VAL A 159 -17.55 -18.90 10.50
C VAL A 159 -16.20 -18.21 10.71
N ASN A 160 -15.77 -17.41 9.74
CA ASN A 160 -14.59 -16.58 9.84
C ASN A 160 -14.81 -15.63 11.01
N THR A 161 -14.25 -15.99 12.16
CA THR A 161 -14.32 -15.24 13.42
C THR A 161 -13.78 -13.82 13.28
N TRP A 162 -13.09 -13.52 12.18
CA TRP A 162 -12.41 -12.26 11.89
C TRP A 162 -13.22 -11.20 11.12
N ASP A 163 -14.28 -11.56 10.38
CA ASP A 163 -15.19 -10.55 9.78
C ASP A 163 -15.89 -9.72 10.86
N ARG A 164 -15.98 -10.25 12.08
CA ARG A 164 -16.47 -9.56 13.28
C ARG A 164 -15.45 -8.58 13.87
N TRP A 165 -14.16 -8.69 13.56
CA TRP A 165 -13.11 -7.80 14.09
C TRP A 165 -12.86 -6.57 13.22
N LEU A 166 -13.08 -6.66 11.90
CA LEU A 166 -12.92 -5.53 10.97
C LEU A 166 -13.99 -4.43 11.14
N THR A 167 -15.05 -4.68 11.93
CA THR A 167 -16.05 -3.68 12.33
C THR A 167 -15.66 -2.88 13.58
N GLY A 168 -14.55 -3.23 14.25
CA GLY A 168 -14.10 -2.60 15.50
C GLY A 168 -12.78 -1.85 15.35
N ARG A 169 -12.83 -0.62 14.82
CA ARG A 169 -11.72 0.36 14.74
C ARG A 169 -10.45 -0.13 14.02
N ARG A 170 -10.26 0.36 12.79
CA ARG A 170 -8.91 0.49 12.19
C ARG A 170 -8.09 1.34 13.16
N LEU A 171 -7.21 0.74 13.94
CA LEU A 171 -6.16 1.50 14.62
C LEU A 171 -5.23 2.00 13.52
N GLY A 172 -5.09 3.32 13.45
CA GLY A 172 -4.42 4.02 12.36
C GLY A 172 -3.02 3.47 12.17
N ARG A 173 -2.70 3.15 10.91
CA ARG A 173 -1.31 3.00 10.49
C ARG A 173 -0.82 4.40 10.18
N ASP A 174 0.22 4.85 10.87
CA ASP A 174 0.94 6.04 10.45
C ASP A 174 1.99 5.61 9.42
N ALA A 175 1.82 6.08 8.18
CA ALA A 175 2.85 6.05 7.17
C ALA A 175 3.34 7.48 6.92
N ALA A 176 4.59 7.65 6.51
CA ALA A 176 5.04 8.94 6.00
C ALA A 176 4.10 9.33 4.85
N ALA A 177 3.44 10.48 4.95
CA ALA A 177 2.65 11.02 3.87
C ALA A 177 3.59 11.19 2.67
N LYS A 178 3.44 10.34 1.64
CA LYS A 178 4.01 10.64 0.34
C LYS A 178 3.33 11.93 -0.07
N GLN A 179 4.07 13.03 -0.07
CA GLN A 179 3.70 14.20 -0.84
C GLN A 179 3.60 13.71 -2.27
N GLY A 180 2.41 13.27 -2.68
CA GLY A 180 1.99 13.44 -4.04
C GLY A 180 2.22 14.91 -4.27
N VAL A 181 3.26 15.23 -5.04
CA VAL A 181 3.37 16.53 -5.70
C VAL A 181 2.12 16.60 -6.53
N PHE A 182 1.06 17.09 -5.91
CA PHE A 182 -0.17 17.46 -6.56
C PHE A 182 0.28 18.59 -7.45
N SER A 183 0.52 18.26 -8.72
CA SER A 183 0.82 19.19 -9.80
C SER A 183 -0.40 20.10 -10.02
N PHE A 184 -0.76 20.89 -9.02
CA PHE A 184 -1.72 21.99 -9.13
C PHE A 184 -1.12 23.17 -9.90
N LEU A 185 0.18 23.14 -10.22
CA LEU A 185 0.84 24.13 -11.06
C LEU A 185 0.88 23.74 -12.54
N GLN A 186 -0.10 23.01 -13.08
CA GLN A 186 -0.20 22.87 -14.54
C GLN A 186 -1.62 22.67 -15.06
N ALA A 187 -2.59 23.41 -14.52
CA ALA A 187 -3.83 23.66 -15.23
C ALA A 187 -3.67 24.95 -16.07
N PRO A 188 -3.69 24.91 -17.41
CA PRO A 188 -3.39 26.05 -18.30
C PRO A 188 -4.36 27.24 -18.18
N GLY A 189 -5.37 27.20 -17.30
CA GLY A 189 -6.29 28.30 -17.05
C GLY A 189 -6.08 29.07 -15.72
N THR A 190 -5.29 28.54 -14.78
CA THR A 190 -5.19 29.13 -13.42
C THR A 190 -4.36 30.43 -13.41
N LEU A 191 -3.24 30.45 -14.13
CA LEU A 191 -2.41 31.65 -14.31
C LEU A 191 -3.17 32.78 -15.02
N VAL A 192 -3.97 32.45 -16.04
CA VAL A 192 -4.78 33.44 -16.77
C VAL A 192 -5.84 34.06 -15.84
N GLY A 193 -6.49 33.25 -15.00
CA GLY A 193 -7.44 33.74 -14.00
C GLY A 193 -6.80 34.68 -12.97
N LEU A 194 -5.63 34.31 -12.43
CA LEU A 194 -4.91 35.15 -11.46
C LEU A 194 -4.44 36.48 -12.07
N ILE A 195 -3.97 36.46 -13.32
CA ILE A 195 -3.56 37.67 -14.05
C ILE A 195 -4.77 38.59 -14.28
N LEU A 196 -5.92 38.05 -14.68
CA LEU A 196 -7.15 38.83 -14.88
C LEU A 196 -7.64 39.46 -13.58
N ILE A 197 -7.60 38.73 -12.46
CA ILE A 197 -7.96 39.25 -11.14
C ILE A 197 -7.00 40.38 -10.73
N ALA A 198 -5.69 40.20 -10.90
CA ALA A 198 -4.70 41.22 -10.58
C ALA A 198 -4.89 42.50 -11.41
N ILE A 199 -5.15 42.37 -12.72
CA ILE A 199 -5.43 43.51 -13.60
C ILE A 199 -6.70 44.24 -13.16
N ALA A 200 -7.77 43.52 -12.82
CA ALA A 200 -9.02 44.12 -12.36
C ALA A 200 -8.83 44.94 -11.06
N VAL A 201 -8.05 44.41 -10.12
CA VAL A 201 -7.71 45.11 -8.85
C VAL A 201 -6.90 46.38 -9.12
N ILE A 202 -5.89 46.31 -9.99
CA ILE A 202 -5.06 47.47 -10.34
C ILE A 202 -5.91 48.57 -10.99
N LEU A 203 -6.79 48.23 -11.94
CA LEU A 203 -7.68 49.19 -12.58
C LEU A 203 -8.66 49.82 -11.58
N ALA A 204 -9.20 49.03 -10.63
CA ALA A 204 -10.07 49.55 -9.58
C ALA A 204 -9.32 50.55 -8.67
N LEU A 205 -8.08 50.28 -8.30
CA LEU A 205 -7.28 51.19 -7.48
C LEU A 205 -6.92 52.48 -8.23
N ILE A 206 -6.59 52.39 -9.53
CA ILE A 206 -6.32 53.57 -10.36
C ILE A 206 -7.58 54.43 -10.49
N THR A 207 -8.74 53.84 -10.74
CA THR A 207 -10.00 54.59 -10.86
C THR A 207 -10.40 55.25 -9.53
N LEU A 208 -10.27 54.53 -8.40
CA LEU A 208 -10.46 55.10 -7.06
C LEU A 208 -9.47 56.22 -6.76
N GLY A 209 -8.20 56.07 -7.15
CA GLY A 209 -7.17 57.09 -7.01
C GLY A 209 -7.48 58.36 -7.81
N ILE A 210 -7.93 58.22 -9.06
CA ILE A 210 -8.35 59.34 -9.91
C ILE A 210 -9.60 60.02 -9.33
N LEU A 211 -10.60 59.26 -8.88
CA LEU A 211 -11.81 59.80 -8.25
C LEU A 211 -11.48 60.54 -6.94
N TYR A 212 -10.60 59.97 -6.12
CA TYR A 212 -10.10 60.60 -4.90
C TYR A 212 -9.36 61.90 -5.22
N TYR A 213 -8.48 61.89 -6.23
CA TYR A 213 -7.74 63.07 -6.65
C TYR A 213 -8.65 64.17 -7.21
N ARG A 214 -9.65 63.82 -8.04
CA ARG A 214 -10.64 64.77 -8.56
C ARG A 214 -11.51 65.34 -7.44
N LYS A 215 -11.95 64.51 -6.48
CA LYS A 215 -12.72 64.96 -5.31
C LYS A 215 -11.91 65.92 -4.43
N ARG A 216 -10.61 65.66 -4.24
CA ARG A 216 -9.71 66.55 -3.49
C ARG A 216 -9.49 67.90 -4.20
N ARG A 217 -9.46 67.92 -5.54
CA ARG A 217 -9.30 69.15 -6.33
C ARG A 217 -10.58 70.00 -6.39
N SER A 218 -11.76 69.39 -6.36
CA SER A 218 -13.05 70.10 -6.32
C SER A 218 -13.42 70.67 -4.94
N GLY A 219 -12.72 70.31 -3.87
CA GLY A 219 -12.92 70.85 -2.52
C GLY A 219 -11.99 72.00 -2.14
N SER A 220 -11.32 72.64 -3.11
CA SER A 220 -10.31 73.69 -2.88
C SER A 220 -10.67 75.04 -3.51
N TYR A 221 -11.97 75.34 -3.67
CA TYR A 221 -12.51 76.68 -3.94
C TYR A 221 -13.64 76.98 -2.97
#